data_AF-T1APJ5-F1
#
_entry.id   AF-T1APJ5-F1
#
_cell.length_a   1.000
_cell.length_b   1.000
_cell.length_c   1.000
_cell.angle_alpha   90.00
_cell.angle_beta   90.00
_cell.angle_gamma   90.00
#
_symmetry.space_group_name_H-M   'P 1'
#
loop_
_entity.id
_entity.type
_entity.pdbx_description
1 polymer ?
#
loop_
_entity_poly.entity_id
_entity_poly.type
_entity_poly.pdbx_seq_one_letter_code
_entity_poly.pdbx_strand_id
1 'polypeptide(L)'
;MRVVVDSGLVRRPRFDPVTGMNRLEHVRISRASADQRQGRAGRLGPGVCYRLWSEAAQRSLAPFTPPEITEADLAPLALELAGWGVRDAATLKWLDPPPPALLASARDLLGRLGALDDDARITRHGRDMARLSVHPRVAHMLLRAHQLGA
;
A
#
# COMPACT_ATOMS: atom_id res chain seq x y z
N MET A 1 22.72 -11.83 13.80
CA MET A 1 21.67 -12.78 14.24
C MET A 1 22.00 -14.14 13.61
N ARG A 2 22.06 -15.22 14.39
CA ARG A 2 22.47 -16.57 13.90
C ARG A 2 21.31 -17.55 13.76
N VAL A 3 20.15 -17.24 14.33
CA VAL A 3 18.97 -18.10 14.30
C VAL A 3 17.76 -17.27 13.90
N VAL A 4 16.94 -17.79 13.01
CA VAL A 4 15.63 -17.27 12.62
C VAL A 4 14.59 -18.36 12.85
N VAL A 5 13.46 -18.02 13.47
CA VAL A 5 12.27 -18.87 13.54
C VAL A 5 11.19 -18.18 12.72
N ASP A 6 10.76 -18.82 11.65
CA ASP A 6 9.80 -18.26 10.70
C ASP A 6 8.46 -19.01 10.80
N SER A 7 7.39 -18.28 11.10
CA SER A 7 6.03 -18.82 11.12
C SER A 7 5.44 -19.03 9.73
N GLY A 8 6.04 -18.44 8.69
CA GLY A 8 5.54 -18.49 7.33
C GLY A 8 4.31 -17.60 7.10
N LEU A 9 4.03 -16.70 8.04
CA LEU A 9 2.86 -15.83 8.02
C LEU A 9 3.24 -14.35 8.13
N VAL A 10 2.34 -13.50 7.66
CA VAL A 10 2.44 -12.04 7.73
C VAL A 10 1.05 -11.43 7.80
N ARG A 11 0.92 -10.31 8.51
CA ARG A 11 -0.26 -9.44 8.41
C ARG A 11 -0.03 -8.44 7.30
N ARG A 12 -0.83 -8.49 6.23
CA ARG A 12 -0.77 -7.50 5.16
C ARG A 12 -2.00 -6.62 5.16
N PRO A 13 -1.85 -5.29 4.97
CA PRO A 13 -2.97 -4.45 4.61
C PRO A 13 -3.45 -4.84 3.21
N ARG A 14 -4.76 -4.97 3.04
CA ARG A 14 -5.42 -5.09 1.74
C ARG A 14 -6.59 -4.14 1.68
N PHE A 15 -6.71 -3.44 0.56
CA PHE A 15 -7.82 -2.54 0.33
C PHE A 15 -9.07 -3.33 -0.03
N ASP A 16 -10.16 -3.04 0.67
CA ASP A 16 -11.49 -3.56 0.35
C ASP A 16 -12.28 -2.47 -0.37
N PRO A 17 -12.52 -2.60 -1.69
CA PRO A 17 -13.22 -1.57 -2.47
C PRO A 17 -14.70 -1.45 -2.10
N VAL A 18 -15.32 -2.47 -1.48
CA VAL A 18 -16.73 -2.42 -1.06
C VAL A 18 -16.87 -1.51 0.15
N THR A 19 -15.96 -1.61 1.11
CA THR A 19 -15.99 -0.76 2.32
C THR A 19 -15.21 0.54 2.15
N GLY A 20 -14.32 0.61 1.15
CA GLY A 20 -13.42 1.73 0.92
C GLY A 20 -12.34 1.86 2.00
N MET A 21 -12.02 0.77 2.71
CA MET A 21 -11.08 0.75 3.84
C MET A 21 -10.05 -0.38 3.71
N ASN A 22 -8.89 -0.18 4.33
CA ASN A 22 -7.89 -1.23 4.47
C ASN A 22 -8.28 -2.20 5.59
N ARG A 23 -8.15 -3.50 5.31
CA ARG A 23 -8.23 -4.57 6.31
C ARG A 23 -6.88 -5.26 6.47
N LEU A 24 -6.58 -5.73 7.67
CA LEU A 24 -5.39 -6.54 7.91
C LEU A 24 -5.75 -8.02 7.73
N GLU A 25 -5.15 -8.65 6.74
CA GLU A 25 -5.31 -10.08 6.50
C GLU A 25 -4.09 -10.85 6.99
N HIS A 26 -4.33 -11.98 7.65
CA HIS A 26 -3.28 -12.91 8.00
C HIS A 26 -3.09 -13.89 6.83
N VAL A 27 -1.97 -13.77 6.13
CA VAL A 27 -1.69 -14.53 4.92
C VAL A 27 -0.35 -15.23 4.99
N ARG A 28 -0.18 -16.25 4.14
CA ARG A 28 1.13 -16.88 3.92
C ARG A 28 2.09 -15.90 3.23
N ILE A 29 3.36 -15.99 3.60
CA ILE A 29 4.43 -15.25 2.93
C ILE A 29 4.74 -15.85 1.56
N SER A 30 5.38 -15.07 0.69
CA SER A 30 5.94 -15.58 -0.56
C SER A 30 7.25 -16.34 -0.30
N ARG A 31 7.65 -17.18 -1.27
CA ARG A 31 8.95 -17.84 -1.27
C ARG A 31 10.09 -16.84 -1.19
N ALA A 32 10.04 -15.76 -1.99
CA ALA A 32 11.03 -14.69 -1.92
C ALA A 32 11.13 -14.05 -0.51
N SER A 33 10.01 -13.87 0.18
CA SER A 33 10.01 -13.36 1.57
C SER A 33 10.62 -14.36 2.55
N ALA A 34 10.31 -15.64 2.42
CA ALA A 34 10.89 -16.71 3.25
C ALA A 34 12.41 -16.81 3.07
N ASP A 35 12.90 -16.67 1.83
CA ASP A 35 14.33 -16.71 1.52
C ASP A 35 15.04 -15.45 2.05
N GLN A 36 14.41 -14.28 1.96
CA GLN A 36 14.93 -13.06 2.57
C GLN A 36 15.05 -13.17 4.10
N ARG A 37 14.03 -13.75 4.76
CA ARG A 37 14.02 -14.00 6.21
C ARG A 37 15.12 -14.97 6.61
N GLN A 38 15.29 -16.07 5.88
CA GLN A 38 16.40 -17.01 6.07
C GLN A 38 17.76 -16.30 6.00
N GLY A 39 17.96 -15.42 5.02
CA GLY A 39 19.20 -14.66 4.84
C GLY A 39 19.59 -13.77 6.04
N ARG A 40 18.65 -13.44 6.94
CA ARG A 40 18.96 -12.68 8.17
C ARG A 40 19.83 -13.46 9.15
N ALA A 41 19.80 -14.80 9.11
CA ALA A 41 20.62 -15.66 9.97
C ALA A 41 22.09 -15.75 9.51
N GLY A 42 22.38 -15.45 8.24
CA GLY A 42 23.69 -15.73 7.61
C GLY A 42 24.67 -14.55 7.54
N ARG A 43 24.39 -13.42 8.22
CA ARG A 43 25.13 -12.15 7.99
C ARG A 43 26.59 -12.16 8.44
N LEU A 44 26.91 -12.84 9.55
CA LEU A 44 28.25 -12.82 10.17
C LEU A 44 28.92 -14.19 10.10
N GLY A 45 28.35 -15.13 9.35
CA GLY A 45 28.75 -16.53 9.32
C GLY A 45 27.55 -17.46 9.24
N PRO A 46 27.76 -18.79 9.29
CA PRO A 46 26.69 -19.77 9.23
C PRO A 46 25.61 -19.54 10.28
N GLY A 47 24.36 -19.63 9.87
CA GLY A 47 23.18 -19.52 10.73
C GLY A 47 22.10 -20.51 10.34
N VAL A 48 21.07 -20.63 11.18
CA VAL A 48 19.98 -21.60 11.04
C VAL A 48 18.64 -20.88 10.91
N CYS A 49 17.78 -21.34 10.00
CA CYS A 49 16.41 -20.87 9.87
C CYS A 49 15.44 -22.04 10.05
N TYR A 50 14.64 -21.98 11.11
CA TYR A 50 13.57 -22.93 11.38
C TYR A 50 12.29 -22.45 10.72
N ARG A 51 11.79 -23.22 9.75
CA ARG A 51 10.54 -22.96 9.05
C ARG A 51 9.43 -23.77 9.71
N LEU A 52 8.41 -23.11 10.27
CA LEU A 52 7.30 -23.76 10.97
C LEU A 52 6.21 -24.25 10.01
N TRP A 53 6.61 -24.78 8.86
CA TRP A 53 5.73 -25.37 7.84
C TRP A 53 6.46 -26.48 7.08
N SER A 54 5.69 -27.35 6.41
CA SER A 54 6.24 -28.49 5.68
C SER A 54 6.93 -28.07 4.37
N GLU A 55 7.80 -28.93 3.87
CA GLU A 55 8.42 -28.73 2.56
C GLU A 55 7.38 -28.71 1.42
N ALA A 56 6.31 -29.49 1.54
CA ALA A 56 5.19 -29.43 0.60
C ALA A 56 4.53 -28.04 0.61
N ALA A 57 4.29 -27.46 1.79
CA ALA A 57 3.76 -26.10 1.92
C ALA A 57 4.74 -25.04 1.40
N GLN A 58 6.06 -25.26 1.51
CA GLN A 58 7.08 -24.39 0.92
C GLN A 58 6.95 -24.36 -0.61
N ARG A 59 6.74 -25.51 -1.24
CA ARG A 59 6.59 -25.62 -2.71
C ARG A 59 5.30 -24.97 -3.22
N SER A 60 4.26 -24.90 -2.38
CA SER A 60 2.99 -24.25 -2.74
C SER A 60 2.97 -22.73 -2.50
N LEU A 61 4.01 -22.13 -1.89
CA LEU A 61 4.05 -20.68 -1.70
C LEU A 61 4.13 -19.96 -3.04
N ALA A 62 3.42 -18.83 -3.14
CA ALA A 62 3.59 -17.93 -4.27
C ALA A 62 5.07 -17.51 -4.39
N PRO A 63 5.63 -17.43 -5.62
CA PRO A 63 7.04 -17.11 -5.80
C PRO A 63 7.38 -15.72 -5.24
N PHE A 64 6.49 -14.74 -5.46
CA PHE A 64 6.65 -13.35 -5.04
C PHE A 64 5.39 -12.84 -4.35
N THR A 65 5.57 -11.80 -3.53
CA THR A 65 4.46 -11.03 -2.99
C THR A 65 3.85 -10.20 -4.12
N PRO A 66 2.51 -10.15 -4.28
CA PRO A 66 1.87 -9.27 -5.25
C PRO A 66 2.34 -7.81 -5.09
N PRO A 67 2.51 -7.06 -6.18
CA PRO A 67 2.88 -5.64 -6.12
C PRO A 67 1.86 -4.86 -5.30
N GLU A 68 2.33 -3.99 -4.40
CA GLU A 68 1.47 -3.24 -3.49
C GLU A 68 0.44 -2.38 -4.23
N ILE A 69 0.84 -1.79 -5.37
CA ILE A 69 -0.03 -0.96 -6.22
C ILE A 69 -1.29 -1.70 -6.72
N THR A 70 -1.28 -3.03 -6.69
CA THR A 70 -2.43 -3.87 -7.12
C THR A 70 -3.41 -4.20 -5.99
N GLU A 71 -2.99 -4.06 -4.71
CA GLU A 71 -3.79 -4.46 -3.54
C GLU A 71 -4.05 -3.30 -2.55
N ALA A 72 -3.37 -2.16 -2.69
CA ALA A 72 -3.42 -1.04 -1.74
C ALA A 72 -4.52 0.00 -2.06
N ASP A 73 -4.82 0.84 -1.06
CA ASP A 73 -5.62 2.05 -1.26
C ASP A 73 -4.81 3.04 -2.11
N LEU A 74 -5.34 3.40 -3.28
CA LEU A 74 -4.68 4.30 -4.22
C LEU A 74 -5.00 5.78 -3.98
N ALA A 75 -5.73 6.16 -2.92
CA ALA A 75 -6.00 7.56 -2.61
C ALA A 75 -4.73 8.40 -2.41
N PRO A 76 -3.69 7.94 -1.69
CA PRO A 76 -2.43 8.68 -1.59
C PRO A 76 -1.78 8.89 -2.96
N LEU A 77 -1.70 7.82 -3.77
CA LEU A 77 -1.13 7.89 -5.12
C LEU A 77 -1.92 8.83 -6.03
N ALA A 78 -3.24 8.78 -5.99
CA ALA A 78 -4.11 9.64 -6.80
C ALA A 78 -3.93 11.12 -6.44
N LEU A 79 -3.73 11.43 -5.15
CA LEU A 79 -3.47 12.80 -4.69
C LEU A 79 -2.10 13.30 -5.16
N GLU A 80 -1.07 12.46 -5.10
CA GLU A 80 0.27 12.77 -5.61
C GLU A 80 0.25 13.03 -7.13
N LEU A 81 -0.40 12.14 -7.89
CA LEU A 81 -0.55 12.29 -9.34
C LEU A 81 -1.25 13.61 -9.70
N ALA A 82 -2.33 13.95 -9.00
CA ALA A 82 -3.01 15.22 -9.20
C ALA A 82 -2.14 16.42 -8.81
N GLY A 83 -1.33 16.29 -7.76
CA GLY A 83 -0.32 17.28 -7.35
C GLY A 83 0.75 17.53 -8.42
N TRP A 84 1.12 16.49 -9.18
CA TRP A 84 2.04 16.61 -10.32
C TRP A 84 1.35 17.09 -11.61
N GLY A 85 0.02 17.26 -11.60
CA GLY A 85 -0.76 17.60 -12.79
C GLY A 85 -0.98 16.41 -13.74
N VAL A 86 -0.73 15.18 -13.30
CA VAL A 86 -0.91 13.95 -14.07
C VAL A 86 -2.37 13.49 -13.98
N ARG A 87 -3.13 13.72 -15.05
CA ARG A 87 -4.55 13.34 -15.16
C ARG A 87 -4.76 11.91 -15.62
N ASP A 88 -3.88 11.41 -16.47
CA ASP A 88 -3.90 10.03 -16.91
C ASP A 88 -2.63 9.33 -16.45
N ALA A 89 -2.79 8.34 -15.57
CA ALA A 89 -1.67 7.57 -15.04
C ALA A 89 -0.97 6.79 -16.16
N ALA A 90 -1.65 6.43 -17.25
CA ALA A 90 -1.05 5.71 -18.37
C ALA A 90 0.00 6.54 -19.14
N THR A 91 0.05 7.86 -18.92
CA THR A 91 1.11 8.71 -19.49
C THR A 91 2.47 8.52 -18.83
N LEU A 92 2.51 7.89 -17.65
CA LEU A 92 3.73 7.56 -16.92
C LEU A 92 4.20 6.13 -17.25
N LYS A 93 5.49 5.86 -17.02
CA LYS A 93 6.08 4.53 -17.15
C LYS A 93 6.02 3.79 -15.81
N TRP A 94 5.27 2.72 -15.76
CA TRP A 94 5.11 1.87 -14.58
C TRP A 94 5.83 0.53 -14.75
N LEU A 95 6.33 -0.03 -13.65
CA LEU A 95 6.69 -1.46 -13.62
C LEU A 95 5.41 -2.31 -13.64
N ASP A 96 4.50 -2.03 -12.72
CA ASP A 96 3.14 -2.54 -12.65
C ASP A 96 2.17 -1.34 -12.66
N PRO A 97 1.28 -1.21 -13.65
CA PRO A 97 0.37 -0.08 -13.71
C PRO A 97 -0.69 -0.14 -12.61
N PRO A 98 -1.16 1.01 -12.08
CA PRO A 98 -2.25 1.02 -11.11
C PRO A 98 -3.54 0.46 -11.75
N PRO A 99 -4.26 -0.45 -11.06
CA PRO A 99 -5.52 -0.98 -11.57
C PRO A 99 -6.52 0.16 -11.82
N PRO A 100 -7.09 0.29 -13.04
CA PRO A 100 -7.95 1.42 -13.39
C PRO A 100 -9.16 1.60 -12.46
N ALA A 101 -9.77 0.49 -12.03
CA ALA A 101 -10.92 0.50 -11.12
C ALA A 101 -10.56 1.05 -9.72
N LEU A 102 -9.40 0.64 -9.18
CA LEU A 102 -8.94 1.13 -7.87
C LEU A 102 -8.55 2.61 -7.95
N LEU A 103 -7.89 3.02 -9.03
CA LEU A 103 -7.50 4.41 -9.23
C LEU A 103 -8.73 5.32 -9.41
N ALA A 104 -9.75 4.86 -10.14
CA ALA A 104 -11.02 5.57 -10.29
C ALA A 104 -11.72 5.74 -8.93
N SER A 105 -11.82 4.67 -8.13
CA SER A 105 -12.39 4.72 -6.79
C SER A 105 -11.64 5.69 -5.86
N ALA A 106 -10.31 5.75 -5.97
CA ALA A 106 -9.47 6.68 -5.23
C ALA A 106 -9.75 8.14 -5.61
N ARG A 107 -9.90 8.43 -6.91
CA ARG A 107 -10.24 9.78 -7.41
C ARG A 107 -11.63 10.21 -6.97
N ASP A 108 -12.61 9.32 -7.03
CA ASP A 108 -13.97 9.58 -6.53
C ASP A 108 -13.96 9.93 -5.03
N LEU A 109 -13.20 9.18 -4.21
CA LEU A 109 -13.00 9.53 -2.81
C LEU A 109 -12.40 10.93 -2.65
N LEU A 110 -11.34 11.26 -3.40
CA LEU A 110 -10.70 12.57 -3.29
C LEU A 110 -11.61 13.71 -3.76
N GLY A 111 -12.47 13.49 -4.76
CA GLY A 111 -13.53 14.42 -5.15
C GLY A 111 -14.51 14.66 -3.99
N ARG A 112 -15.01 13.59 -3.37
CA ARG A 112 -15.89 13.68 -2.18
C ARG A 112 -15.25 14.38 -0.98
N LEU A 113 -13.93 14.28 -0.83
CA LEU A 113 -13.17 14.98 0.21
C LEU A 113 -12.84 16.44 -0.15
N GLY A 114 -13.22 16.91 -1.34
CA GLY A 114 -12.91 18.24 -1.87
C GLY A 114 -11.43 18.43 -2.21
N ALA A 115 -10.66 17.35 -2.33
CA ALA A 115 -9.25 17.38 -2.68
C ALA A 115 -9.02 17.49 -4.20
N LEU A 116 -9.98 17.00 -5.00
CA LEU A 116 -10.03 17.16 -6.45
C LEU A 116 -11.30 17.91 -6.87
N ASP A 117 -11.23 18.63 -8.00
CA ASP A 117 -12.38 19.20 -8.68
C ASP A 117 -12.97 18.24 -9.74
N ASP A 118 -14.02 18.67 -10.44
CA ASP A 118 -14.73 17.89 -11.47
C ASP A 118 -13.83 17.52 -12.68
N ASP A 119 -12.75 18.28 -12.91
CA ASP A 119 -11.74 18.02 -13.94
C ASP A 119 -10.58 17.14 -13.42
N ALA A 120 -10.73 16.56 -12.22
CA ALA A 120 -9.72 15.80 -11.51
C ALA A 120 -8.42 16.58 -11.23
N ARG A 121 -8.48 17.91 -11.14
CA ARG A 121 -7.36 18.76 -10.74
C ARG A 121 -7.31 18.93 -9.23
N ILE A 122 -6.10 19.04 -8.70
CA ILE A 122 -5.91 19.25 -7.27
C ILE A 122 -6.41 20.63 -6.82
N THR A 123 -7.25 20.65 -5.78
CA THR A 123 -7.79 21.89 -5.22
C THR A 123 -6.79 22.56 -4.26
N ARG A 124 -7.14 23.72 -3.69
CA ARG A 124 -6.38 24.27 -2.56
C ARG A 124 -6.39 23.31 -1.36
N HIS A 125 -7.55 22.76 -1.02
CA HIS A 125 -7.70 21.79 0.06
C HIS A 125 -6.85 20.53 -0.19
N GLY A 126 -6.86 20.00 -1.41
CA GLY A 126 -6.02 18.86 -1.80
C GLY A 126 -4.53 19.15 -1.67
N ARG A 127 -4.09 20.36 -2.03
CA ARG A 127 -2.69 20.80 -1.83
C ARG A 127 -2.32 20.89 -0.35
N ASP A 128 -3.22 21.39 0.49
CA ASP A 128 -3.00 21.43 1.94
C ASP A 128 -2.93 20.03 2.53
N MET A 129 -3.79 19.11 2.06
CA MET A 129 -3.78 17.70 2.45
C MET A 129 -2.45 17.03 2.11
N ALA A 130 -1.93 17.25 0.89
CA ALA A 130 -0.67 16.67 0.43
C ALA A 130 0.55 17.08 1.28
N ARG A 131 0.49 18.22 1.98
CA ARG A 131 1.57 18.69 2.87
C ARG A 131 1.66 17.92 4.18
N LEU A 132 0.58 17.27 4.63
CA LEU A 132 0.52 16.64 5.96
C LEU A 132 1.18 15.26 6.03
N SER A 133 1.64 14.68 4.90
CA SER A 133 2.33 13.38 4.86
C SER A 133 1.59 12.24 5.59
N VAL A 134 0.26 12.30 5.60
CA VAL A 134 -0.63 11.27 6.15
C VAL A 134 -1.65 10.85 5.09
N HIS A 135 -2.40 9.78 5.36
CA HIS A 135 -3.45 9.33 4.47
C HIS A 135 -4.46 10.46 4.15
N PRO A 136 -4.95 10.62 2.90
CA PRO A 136 -5.86 11.70 2.53
C PRO A 136 -7.08 11.88 3.44
N ARG A 137 -7.68 10.78 3.91
CA ARG A 137 -8.79 10.84 4.88
C ARG A 137 -8.39 11.51 6.20
N VAL A 138 -7.20 11.17 6.72
CA VAL A 138 -6.66 11.74 7.96
C VAL A 138 -6.27 13.20 7.74
N ALA A 139 -5.63 13.51 6.61
CA ALA A 139 -5.28 14.89 6.26
C ALA A 139 -6.53 15.78 6.17
N HIS A 140 -7.59 15.30 5.51
CA HIS A 140 -8.88 15.99 5.45
C HIS A 140 -9.44 16.23 6.86
N MET A 141 -9.46 15.20 7.72
CA MET A 141 -9.95 15.31 9.10
C MET A 141 -9.17 16.35 9.91
N LEU A 142 -7.84 16.33 9.86
CA LEU A 142 -6.98 17.27 10.59
C LEU A 142 -7.20 18.72 10.13
N LEU A 143 -7.29 18.96 8.82
CA LEU A 143 -7.55 20.29 8.28
C LEU A 143 -8.95 20.80 8.66
N ARG A 144 -9.96 19.93 8.65
CA ARG A 144 -11.32 20.28 9.09
C ARG A 144 -11.39 20.55 10.59
N ALA A 145 -10.69 19.76 11.41
CA ALA A 145 -10.60 19.98 12.85
C ALA A 145 -9.99 21.35 13.16
N HIS A 146 -8.89 21.70 12.50
CA HIS A 146 -8.26 23.01 12.65
C HIS A 146 -9.19 24.17 12.26
N GLN A 147 -9.97 24.03 11.19
CA GLN A 147 -10.96 25.04 10.78
C GLN A 147 -12.11 25.21 11.78
N LEU A 148 -12.44 24.16 12.54
CA LEU A 148 -13.47 24.16 13.56
C LEU A 148 -12.96 24.64 14.94
N GLY A 149 -11.67 24.97 15.06
CA GLY A 149 -11.07 25.48 16.29
C GLY A 149 -10.69 24.42 17.32
N ALA A 150 -10.49 23.17 16.88
CA ALA A 150 -9.91 22.10 17.69
C ALA A 150 -8.38 22.09 17.63
#